data_AF-A0A2Z2M7R5-F1
#
_entry.id   AF-A0A2Z2M7R5-F1
#
_cell.length_a   1.000
_cell.length_b   1.000
_cell.length_c   1.000
_cell.angle_alpha   90.00
_cell.angle_beta   90.00
_cell.angle_gamma   90.00
#
_symmetry.space_group_name_H-M   'P 1'
#
loop_
_entity.id
_entity.type
_entity.pdbx_description
1 polymer ?
#
loop_
_entity_poly.entity_id
_entity_poly.type
_entity_poly.pdbx_seq_one_letter_code
_entity_poly.pdbx_strand_id
1 'polypeptide(L)'
;MGAEPDYVGLVISRNFERLVRLRRKRQQSMASFIGIIYGLTASFAFALAASFQVAYSINTLFGQLNVPTEYIGDIIHVIPPSGMTFVMYVMLTIMIVHSLLSAVSIKVADGGHVYVAMKYFVILLWIFAAGMYAGQVLMEKMMNLGSGSTQVLAVLFQSL
;
A
#
# COMPACT_ATOMS: atom_id res chain seq x y z
N MET A 1 45.68 -14.10 42.35
CA MET A 1 45.23 -13.00 41.46
C MET A 1 43.70 -12.94 41.51
N GLY A 2 43.13 -12.49 42.63
CA GLY A 2 41.68 -12.23 42.73
C GLY A 2 41.44 -10.76 42.42
N ALA A 3 40.55 -10.47 41.46
CA ALA A 3 40.15 -9.09 41.20
C ALA A 3 39.39 -8.54 42.41
N GLU A 4 39.58 -7.26 42.70
CA GLU A 4 38.87 -6.60 43.81
C GLU A 4 37.36 -6.73 43.64
N PRO A 5 36.63 -7.13 44.69
CA PRO A 5 35.19 -7.40 44.61
C PRO A 5 34.39 -6.19 44.12
N ASP A 6 34.80 -4.98 44.49
CA ASP A 6 34.17 -3.73 44.06
C ASP A 6 34.34 -3.49 42.55
N TYR A 7 35.54 -3.77 42.02
CA TYR A 7 35.81 -3.66 40.59
C TYR A 7 34.98 -4.66 39.78
N VAL A 8 34.89 -5.91 40.26
CA VAL A 8 34.08 -6.96 39.62
C VAL A 8 32.61 -6.56 39.64
N GLY A 9 32.10 -6.03 40.75
CA GLY A 9 30.73 -5.53 40.86
C GLY A 9 30.43 -4.41 39.84
N LEU A 10 31.35 -3.45 39.67
CA LEU A 10 31.22 -2.36 38.71
C LEU A 10 31.26 -2.82 37.24
N VAL A 11 32.02 -3.87 36.93
CA VAL A 11 32.06 -4.43 35.57
C VAL A 11 30.77 -5.19 35.27
N ILE A 12 30.27 -5.99 36.23
CA ILE A 12 29.01 -6.73 36.09
C ILE A 12 27.84 -5.76 35.91
N SER A 13 27.74 -4.72 36.75
CA SER A 13 26.64 -3.76 36.68
C SER A 13 26.60 -3.02 35.33
N ARG A 14 27.76 -2.53 34.84
CA ARG A 14 27.89 -1.88 33.53
C ARG A 14 27.53 -2.81 32.38
N ASN A 15 27.98 -4.06 32.42
CA ASN A 15 27.63 -5.04 31.39
C ASN A 15 26.13 -5.35 31.39
N PHE A 16 25.53 -5.49 32.57
CA PHE A 16 24.10 -5.74 32.71
C PHE A 16 23.28 -4.56 32.16
N GLU A 17 23.65 -3.33 32.50
CA GLU A 17 23.01 -2.13 31.97
C GLU A 17 23.14 -2.07 30.44
N ARG A 18 24.34 -2.32 29.90
CA ARG A 18 24.56 -2.36 28.45
C ARG A 18 23.69 -3.42 27.77
N LEU A 19 23.58 -4.61 28.33
CA LEU A 19 22.76 -5.70 27.81
C LEU A 19 21.28 -5.31 27.75
N VAL A 20 20.76 -4.71 28.83
CA VAL A 20 19.38 -4.21 28.88
C VAL A 20 19.15 -3.12 27.82
N ARG A 21 20.07 -2.16 27.70
CA ARG A 21 20.01 -1.10 26.68
C ARG A 21 20.00 -1.69 25.26
N LEU A 22 20.84 -2.69 24.97
CA LEU A 22 20.88 -3.35 23.66
C LEU A 22 19.58 -4.10 23.34
N ARG A 23 18.99 -4.80 24.32
CA ARG A 23 17.68 -5.47 24.16
C ARG A 23 16.58 -4.47 23.83
N ARG A 24 16.52 -3.36 24.58
CA ARG A 24 15.55 -2.29 24.34
C ARG A 24 15.74 -1.65 22.95
N LYS A 25 16.99 -1.36 22.57
CA LYS A 25 17.31 -0.80 21.24
C LYS A 25 16.87 -1.74 20.11
N ARG A 26 17.12 -3.05 20.24
CA ARG A 26 16.66 -4.05 19.24
C ARG A 26 15.13 -4.07 19.14
N GLN A 27 14.42 -4.14 20.25
CA GLN A 27 12.94 -4.13 20.25
C GLN A 27 12.37 -2.85 19.64
N GLN A 28 12.93 -1.69 19.98
CA GLN A 28 12.51 -0.41 19.42
C GLN A 28 12.77 -0.32 17.91
N SER A 29 13.95 -0.76 17.47
CA SER A 29 14.30 -0.80 16.04
C SER A 29 13.36 -1.71 15.26
N MET A 30 12.99 -2.87 15.81
CA MET A 30 12.05 -3.80 15.18
C MET A 30 10.63 -3.24 15.13
N ALA A 31 10.16 -2.63 16.21
CA ALA A 31 8.85 -1.98 16.24
C ALA A 31 8.75 -0.86 15.19
N SER A 32 9.80 -0.03 15.05
CA SER A 32 9.85 1.01 14.03
C SER A 32 9.86 0.43 12.62
N PHE A 33 10.65 -0.62 12.36
CA PHE A 33 10.72 -1.27 11.06
C PHE A 33 9.36 -1.86 10.63
N ILE A 34 8.67 -2.54 11.54
CA ILE A 34 7.32 -3.07 11.30
C ILE A 34 6.34 -1.95 10.96
N GLY A 35 6.38 -0.83 11.71
CA GLY A 35 5.53 0.33 11.45
C GLY A 35 5.74 0.93 10.05
N ILE A 36 7.01 1.03 9.61
CA ILE A 36 7.35 1.52 8.27
C ILE A 36 6.79 0.58 7.19
N ILE A 37 6.98 -0.73 7.34
CA ILE A 37 6.49 -1.72 6.38
C ILE A 37 4.95 -1.65 6.24
N TYR A 38 4.23 -1.51 7.36
CA TYR A 38 2.78 -1.39 7.36
C TYR A 38 2.31 -0.09 6.68
N GLY A 39 2.93 1.04 7.01
CA GLY A 39 2.61 2.33 6.40
C GLY A 39 2.88 2.35 4.90
N LEU A 40 4.03 1.81 4.47
CA LEU A 40 4.40 1.71 3.06
C LEU A 40 3.43 0.82 2.29
N THR A 41 3.03 -0.31 2.86
CA THR A 41 2.08 -1.22 2.19
C THR A 41 0.73 -0.54 1.98
N ALA A 42 0.23 0.21 2.97
CA ALA A 42 -1.02 0.94 2.87
C ALA A 42 -0.95 2.07 1.82
N SER A 43 0.12 2.87 1.84
CA SER A 43 0.27 3.98 0.89
C SER A 43 0.51 3.48 -0.54
N PHE A 44 1.24 2.38 -0.71
CA PHE A 44 1.47 1.77 -2.00
C PHE A 44 0.17 1.20 -2.59
N ALA A 45 -0.63 0.48 -1.78
CA ALA A 45 -1.94 0.00 -2.17
C ALA A 45 -2.86 1.14 -2.61
N PHE A 46 -2.92 2.22 -1.83
CA PHE A 46 -3.72 3.40 -2.14
C PHE A 46 -3.27 4.05 -3.45
N ALA A 47 -1.96 4.24 -3.65
CA ALA A 47 -1.43 4.85 -4.86
C ALA A 47 -1.77 4.05 -6.12
N LEU A 48 -1.61 2.72 -6.07
CA LEU A 48 -1.98 1.84 -7.18
C LEU A 48 -3.49 1.89 -7.47
N ALA A 49 -4.33 1.85 -6.44
CA ALA A 49 -5.77 1.97 -6.60
C ALA A 49 -6.16 3.31 -7.25
N ALA A 50 -5.53 4.41 -6.83
CA ALA A 50 -5.77 5.73 -7.41
C ALA A 50 -5.34 5.80 -8.89
N SER A 51 -4.15 5.31 -9.21
CA SER A 51 -3.67 5.26 -10.61
C SER A 51 -4.59 4.42 -11.49
N PHE A 52 -5.05 3.27 -11.00
CA PHE A 52 -5.99 2.42 -11.73
C PHE A 52 -7.34 3.12 -11.94
N GLN A 53 -7.87 3.78 -10.92
CA GLN A 53 -9.16 4.49 -11.03
C GLN A 53 -9.12 5.60 -12.07
N VAL A 54 -8.03 6.38 -12.11
CA VAL A 54 -7.85 7.42 -13.13
C VAL A 54 -7.87 6.83 -14.54
N ALA A 55 -7.11 5.74 -14.76
CA ALA A 55 -7.09 5.06 -16.06
C ALA A 55 -8.47 4.50 -16.45
N TYR A 56 -9.18 3.90 -15.49
CA TYR A 56 -10.53 3.38 -15.69
C TYR A 56 -11.54 4.47 -16.08
N SER A 57 -11.50 5.62 -15.39
CA SER A 57 -12.40 6.72 -15.69
C SER A 57 -12.12 7.36 -17.05
N ILE A 58 -10.85 7.56 -17.41
CA ILE A 58 -10.49 8.07 -18.76
C ILE A 58 -11.00 7.11 -19.84
N ASN A 59 -10.81 5.81 -19.64
CA ASN A 59 -11.30 4.79 -20.56
C ASN A 59 -12.83 4.82 -20.72
N THR A 60 -13.55 4.96 -19.60
CA THR A 60 -15.01 5.07 -19.58
C THR A 60 -15.49 6.32 -20.32
N LEU A 61 -14.83 7.47 -20.11
CA LEU A 61 -15.18 8.72 -20.78
C LEU A 61 -15.02 8.61 -22.30
N PHE A 62 -13.89 8.07 -22.78
CA PHE A 62 -13.67 7.89 -24.21
C PHE A 62 -14.60 6.84 -24.82
N GLY A 63 -14.96 5.78 -24.08
CA GLY A 63 -15.93 4.78 -24.52
C GLY A 63 -17.36 5.33 -24.72
N GLN A 64 -17.70 6.44 -24.08
CA GLN A 64 -19.01 7.11 -24.23
C GLN A 64 -19.04 8.11 -25.41
N LEU A 65 -17.89 8.54 -25.91
CA LEU A 65 -17.82 9.47 -27.04
C LEU A 65 -18.08 8.73 -28.35
N ASN A 66 -19.25 8.92 -28.93
CA ASN A 66 -19.63 8.39 -30.23
C ASN A 66 -18.97 9.23 -31.36
N VAL A 67 -17.64 9.15 -31.50
CA VAL A 67 -16.88 9.89 -32.52
C VAL A 67 -16.86 9.08 -33.82
N PRO A 68 -17.15 9.67 -34.98
CA PRO A 68 -17.01 9.00 -36.28
C PRO A 68 -15.57 8.50 -36.46
N THR A 69 -15.43 7.19 -36.60
CA THR A 69 -14.14 6.47 -36.71
C THR A 69 -13.32 6.90 -37.93
N GLU A 70 -13.93 7.58 -38.90
CA GLU A 70 -13.36 7.93 -40.20
C GLU A 70 -12.23 8.98 -40.16
N TYR A 71 -12.11 9.79 -39.09
CA TYR A 71 -11.09 10.85 -39.01
C TYR A 71 -10.19 10.80 -37.77
N ILE A 72 -10.57 10.06 -36.70
CA ILE A 72 -9.89 10.10 -35.38
C ILE A 72 -9.65 8.69 -34.81
N GLY A 73 -10.01 7.62 -35.53
CA GLY A 73 -9.97 6.23 -35.04
C GLY A 73 -8.62 5.75 -34.50
N ASP A 74 -7.49 6.30 -34.98
CA ASP A 74 -6.14 5.96 -34.51
C ASP A 74 -5.66 6.82 -33.33
N ILE A 75 -6.31 7.94 -33.02
CA ILE A 75 -5.89 8.87 -31.96
C ILE A 75 -6.55 8.50 -30.61
N ILE A 76 -7.77 7.97 -30.64
CA ILE A 76 -8.51 7.58 -29.42
C ILE A 76 -8.54 6.04 -29.31
N HIS A 77 -7.53 5.49 -28.62
CA HIS A 77 -7.50 4.06 -28.31
C HIS A 77 -8.21 3.76 -26.97
N VAL A 78 -9.43 3.23 -27.06
CA VAL A 78 -10.14 2.71 -25.88
C VAL A 78 -9.60 1.33 -25.55
N ILE A 79 -8.97 1.20 -24.38
CA ILE A 79 -8.51 -0.09 -23.83
C ILE A 79 -9.69 -1.07 -23.79
N PRO A 80 -9.58 -2.25 -24.42
CA PRO A 80 -10.63 -3.26 -24.35
C PRO A 80 -10.80 -3.77 -22.91
N PRO A 81 -11.99 -4.27 -22.51
CA PRO A 81 -12.24 -4.74 -21.15
C PRO A 81 -11.21 -5.77 -20.65
N SER A 82 -10.73 -6.65 -21.54
CA SER A 82 -9.69 -7.63 -21.25
C SER A 82 -8.36 -6.99 -20.81
N GLY A 83 -7.99 -5.86 -21.38
CA GLY A 83 -6.78 -5.11 -21.01
C GLY A 83 -6.88 -4.52 -19.61
N MET A 84 -8.05 -3.97 -19.25
CA MET A 84 -8.29 -3.42 -17.91
C MET A 84 -8.24 -4.52 -16.84
N THR A 85 -8.86 -5.67 -17.11
CA THR A 85 -8.81 -6.84 -16.21
C THR A 85 -7.37 -7.38 -16.07
N PHE A 86 -6.58 -7.37 -17.15
CA PHE A 86 -5.19 -7.78 -17.10
C PHE A 86 -4.36 -6.89 -16.16
N VAL A 87 -4.46 -5.55 -16.30
CA VAL A 87 -3.76 -4.60 -15.42
C VAL A 87 -4.16 -4.80 -13.95
N MET A 88 -5.44 -5.05 -13.67
CA MET A 88 -5.92 -5.37 -12.32
C MET A 88 -5.22 -6.61 -11.75
N TYR A 89 -5.13 -7.71 -12.51
CA TYR A 89 -4.44 -8.91 -12.05
C TYR A 89 -2.94 -8.70 -11.84
N VAL A 90 -2.29 -7.92 -12.70
CA VAL A 90 -0.88 -7.56 -12.53
C VAL A 90 -0.67 -6.77 -11.23
N MET A 91 -1.52 -5.77 -10.96
CA MET A 91 -1.48 -5.01 -9.71
C MET A 91 -1.67 -5.89 -8.48
N LEU A 92 -2.69 -6.77 -8.49
CA LEU A 92 -2.93 -7.70 -7.38
C LEU A 92 -1.72 -8.61 -7.15
N THR A 93 -1.14 -9.13 -8.23
CA THR A 93 0.04 -10.02 -8.17
C THR A 93 1.24 -9.31 -7.57
N ILE A 94 1.54 -8.09 -8.04
CA ILE A 94 2.64 -7.26 -7.51
C ILE A 94 2.45 -7.02 -6.02
N MET A 95 1.23 -6.72 -5.57
CA MET A 95 0.95 -6.46 -4.16
C MET A 95 1.05 -7.72 -3.29
N ILE A 96 0.60 -8.87 -3.77
CA ILE A 96 0.79 -10.15 -3.07
C ILE A 96 2.28 -10.45 -2.91
N VAL A 97 3.07 -10.30 -3.97
CA VAL A 97 4.53 -10.50 -3.94
C VAL A 97 5.19 -9.49 -3.01
N HIS A 98 4.79 -8.23 -3.05
CA HIS A 98 5.26 -7.18 -2.13
C HIS A 98 4.99 -7.56 -0.67
N SER A 99 3.76 -7.97 -0.34
CA SER A 99 3.40 -8.40 1.02
C SER A 99 4.22 -9.61 1.46
N LEU A 100 4.50 -10.56 0.57
CA LEU A 100 5.32 -11.74 0.86
C LEU A 100 6.77 -11.34 1.17
N LEU A 101 7.40 -10.55 0.30
CA LEU A 101 8.77 -10.08 0.47
C LEU A 101 8.92 -9.22 1.73
N SER A 102 7.96 -8.34 1.99
CA SER A 102 7.92 -7.51 3.19
C SER A 102 7.77 -8.35 4.48
N ALA A 103 6.92 -9.38 4.46
CA ALA A 103 6.77 -10.29 5.61
C ALA A 103 8.05 -11.07 5.92
N VAL A 104 8.72 -11.58 4.88
CA VAL A 104 10.03 -12.23 5.02
C VAL A 104 11.07 -11.24 5.54
N SER A 105 11.08 -10.01 5.01
CA SER A 105 12.01 -8.95 5.44
C SER A 105 11.87 -8.61 6.92
N ILE A 106 10.63 -8.48 7.43
CA ILE A 106 10.36 -8.31 8.87
C ILE A 106 11.01 -9.44 9.67
N LYS A 107 10.85 -10.69 9.21
CA LYS A 107 11.35 -11.84 9.96
C LYS A 107 12.86 -11.98 9.90
N VAL A 108 13.48 -11.68 8.77
CA VAL A 108 14.94 -11.64 8.62
C VAL A 108 15.54 -10.58 9.54
N ALA A 109 14.90 -9.40 9.65
CA ALA A 109 15.35 -8.33 10.55
C ALA A 109 15.23 -8.71 12.03
N ASP A 110 14.18 -9.45 12.41
CA ASP A 110 14.00 -9.93 13.79
C ASP A 110 14.88 -11.16 14.10
N GLY A 111 15.25 -12.01 13.14
CA GLY A 111 16.19 -13.12 13.37
C GLY A 111 15.62 -14.33 14.12
N GLY A 112 14.30 -14.55 14.08
CA GLY A 112 13.65 -15.76 14.61
C GLY A 112 13.14 -16.72 13.53
N HIS A 113 12.26 -17.66 13.89
CA HIS A 113 11.77 -18.68 12.96
C HIS A 113 10.93 -18.12 11.79
N VAL A 114 11.24 -18.56 10.57
CA VAL A 114 10.56 -18.19 9.31
C VAL A 114 9.05 -18.41 9.33
N TYR A 115 8.51 -19.44 10.02
CA TYR A 115 7.05 -19.66 10.10
C TYR A 115 6.28 -18.48 10.72
N VAL A 116 6.94 -17.67 11.56
CA VAL A 116 6.30 -16.46 12.13
C VAL A 116 6.09 -15.39 11.05
N ALA A 117 6.82 -15.41 9.94
CA ALA A 117 6.62 -14.51 8.80
C ALA A 117 5.20 -14.65 8.20
N MET A 118 4.59 -15.84 8.27
CA MET A 118 3.24 -16.06 7.74
C MET A 118 2.20 -15.15 8.41
N LYS A 119 2.36 -14.86 9.71
CA LYS A 119 1.46 -13.94 10.43
C LYS A 119 1.54 -12.52 9.88
N TYR A 120 2.77 -12.04 9.64
CA TYR A 120 2.99 -10.73 9.03
C TYR A 120 2.47 -10.67 7.61
N PHE A 121 2.62 -11.75 6.84
CA PHE A 121 2.08 -11.84 5.49
C PHE A 121 0.57 -11.65 5.46
N VAL A 122 -0.17 -12.36 6.32
CA VAL A 122 -1.63 -12.22 6.41
C VAL A 122 -2.04 -10.81 6.83
N ILE A 123 -1.38 -10.22 7.82
CA ILE A 123 -1.65 -8.83 8.25
C ILE A 123 -1.41 -7.85 7.10
N LEU A 124 -0.32 -8.02 6.36
CA LEU A 124 0.01 -7.18 5.21
C LEU A 124 -1.01 -7.29 4.09
N LEU A 125 -1.54 -8.49 3.83
CA LEU A 125 -2.63 -8.68 2.86
C LEU A 125 -3.90 -7.94 3.28
N TRP A 126 -4.24 -7.93 4.57
CA TRP A 126 -5.38 -7.16 5.08
C TRP A 126 -5.18 -5.66 4.92
N ILE A 127 -3.99 -5.15 5.24
CA ILE A 127 -3.66 -3.72 5.05
C ILE A 127 -3.74 -3.35 3.57
N PHE A 128 -3.20 -4.20 2.69
CA PHE A 128 -3.31 -4.04 1.25
C PHE A 128 -4.77 -4.02 0.78
N ALA A 129 -5.59 -4.99 1.19
CA ALA A 129 -6.99 -5.07 0.81
C ALA A 129 -7.78 -3.84 1.27
N ALA A 130 -7.56 -3.40 2.52
CA ALA A 130 -8.17 -2.19 3.06
C ALA A 130 -7.71 -0.92 2.32
N GLY A 131 -6.41 -0.80 2.03
CA GLY A 131 -5.84 0.33 1.29
C GLY A 131 -6.34 0.43 -0.14
N MET A 132 -6.43 -0.71 -0.84
CA MET A 132 -7.01 -0.79 -2.19
C MET A 132 -8.48 -0.37 -2.20
N TYR A 133 -9.29 -0.96 -1.30
CA TYR A 133 -10.70 -0.65 -1.20
C TYR A 133 -10.94 0.83 -0.87
N ALA A 134 -10.19 1.36 0.10
CA ALA A 134 -10.26 2.77 0.46
C ALA A 134 -9.85 3.67 -0.73
N GLY A 135 -8.79 3.33 -1.45
CA GLY A 135 -8.33 4.07 -2.63
C GLY A 135 -9.36 4.10 -3.75
N GLN A 136 -9.96 2.95 -4.08
CA GLN A 136 -11.01 2.85 -5.09
C GLN A 136 -12.24 3.68 -4.71
N VAL A 137 -12.79 3.48 -3.51
CA VAL A 137 -13.99 4.19 -3.05
C VAL A 137 -13.78 5.70 -2.97
N LEU A 138 -12.63 6.15 -2.46
CA LEU A 138 -12.35 7.58 -2.36
C LEU A 138 -12.20 8.23 -3.74
N MET A 139 -11.45 7.59 -4.64
CA MET A 139 -11.22 8.14 -5.98
C MET A 139 -12.47 8.09 -6.83
N GLU A 140 -13.25 7.02 -6.77
CA GLU A 140 -14.55 6.94 -7.44
C GLU A 140 -15.48 8.08 -6.99
N LYS A 141 -15.57 8.31 -5.67
CA LYS A 141 -16.35 9.43 -5.12
C LYS A 141 -15.83 10.79 -5.61
N MET A 142 -14.52 11.02 -5.55
CA MET A 142 -13.91 12.29 -5.98
C MET A 142 -14.16 12.57 -7.46
N MET A 143 -14.12 11.55 -8.31
CA MET A 143 -14.34 11.71 -9.75
C MET A 143 -15.82 11.89 -10.08
N ASN A 144 -16.73 11.21 -9.36
CA ASN A 144 -18.17 11.38 -9.53
C ASN A 144 -18.69 12.73 -8.99
N LEU A 145 -18.05 13.29 -7.95
CA LEU A 145 -18.30 14.66 -7.47
C LEU A 145 -18.08 15.73 -8.56
N GLY A 146 -17.21 15.44 -9.55
CA GLY A 146 -16.98 16.30 -10.71
C GLY A 146 -18.07 16.22 -11.79
N SER A 147 -18.80 15.10 -11.89
CA SER A 147 -19.89 14.92 -12.88
C SER A 147 -21.29 15.22 -12.34
N GLY A 148 -21.52 15.06 -11.03
CA GLY A 148 -22.84 15.27 -10.42
C GLY A 148 -23.25 16.74 -10.26
N SER A 149 -22.30 17.65 -10.11
CA SER A 149 -22.57 19.09 -9.93
C SER A 149 -22.93 19.79 -11.25
N THR A 150 -22.39 19.33 -12.38
CA THR A 150 -22.72 19.87 -13.72
C THR A 150 -24.05 19.34 -14.26
N GLN A 151 -24.44 18.09 -13.95
CA GLN A 151 -25.74 17.56 -14.36
C GLN A 151 -26.91 18.16 -13.58
N VAL A 152 -26.77 18.40 -12.27
CA VAL A 152 -27.84 19.04 -11.48
C VAL A 152 -28.03 20.51 -11.87
N LEU A 153 -26.95 21.25 -12.13
CA LEU A 153 -27.05 22.62 -12.64
C LEU A 153 -27.62 22.68 -14.06
N ALA A 154 -27.23 21.76 -14.96
CA ALA A 154 -27.76 21.71 -16.32
C ALA A 154 -29.26 21.36 -16.38
N VAL A 155 -29.74 20.49 -15.48
CA VAL A 155 -31.18 20.17 -15.36
C VAL A 155 -31.97 21.36 -14.81
N LEU A 156 -31.41 22.13 -13.87
CA LEU A 156 -32.07 23.32 -13.31
C LEU A 156 -32.16 24.49 -14.31
N PHE A 157 -31.16 24.67 -15.19
CA PHE A 157 -31.19 25.70 -16.24
C PHE A 157 -32.01 25.33 -17.50
N GLN A 158 -32.41 24.07 -17.67
CA GLN A 158 -33.36 23.66 -18.72
C GLN A 158 -34.84 23.77 -18.29
N SER A 159 -35.10 23.97 -16.99
CA SER A 159 -36.43 24.11 -16.41
C SER A 159 -36.86 25.57 -16.13
N LEU A 160 -36.07 26.55 -16.60
CA LEU A 160 -36.36 27.98 -16.60
C LEU A 160 -36.29 28.51 -18.03
#